data_AF-A0A943H0V1-F1
#
_entry.id   AF-A0A943H0V1-F1
#
_cell.length_a   1.000
_cell.length_b   1.000
_cell.length_c   1.000
_cell.angle_alpha   90.00
_cell.angle_beta   90.00
_cell.angle_gamma   90.00
#
_symmetry.space_group_name_H-M   'P 1'
#
loop_
_entity.id
_entity.type
_entity.pdbx_description
1 polymer ?
#
loop_
_entity_poly.entity_id
_entity_poly.type
_entity_poly.pdbx_seq_one_letter_code
_entity_poly.pdbx_strand_id
1 'polypeptide(L)'
;MIKELIEKIQQGIQIRQNLILLRKEIQDENQKRALAYLLGGEYDLFAELLENEDAKVRKNAALILGEMECDEMLPDLVRAYEKEQTLFVRPDFLKAIRSYEFAPYLPVLKERKAQIENMEENAEEIKHLREEAALLQNMIFMYEKPKKHTFTGIPAGKSAEVILLTNRCQREATRKQINLDKVTMLAGGIRFYTDEIEKILKIRTWKEMLFPIPGISSLEGTPEEIGSLLGGSRMTDFIAGLHKGKEPFFFRVELKSNMPFEKKGIWIRRMAAKLEVSSGRKWKNAPEEYEIEIRLIQTKDDKFIPLLKLYTISDERFSYRKEYLPTSIAPVNAALLMELGKEYMKEDAQVLDPFCGVGTMLIERNAAVKARTMYGLDILEEAVEKARENTKRAGLPIHYINRNFFDFEHEYLFDEIVTNLPGKNKNRNEGQIAGLYQNFFEKAMTHLKDGGILLLYTSEKALIQKNCRRYPQYHFRKEYLINEKEKKSLFILQMYRDR
;
A
#
# COMPACT_ATOMS: atom_id res chain seq x y z
N MET A 1 -19.54 -40.07 -5.38
CA MET A 1 -18.37 -39.76 -4.52
C MET A 1 -18.80 -39.19 -3.17
N ILE A 2 -19.45 -38.02 -3.07
CA ILE A 2 -19.90 -37.45 -1.77
C ILE A 2 -20.77 -38.42 -0.97
N LYS A 3 -21.78 -39.03 -1.62
CA LYS A 3 -22.65 -40.04 -0.98
C LYS A 3 -21.86 -41.20 -0.35
N GLU A 4 -20.89 -41.75 -1.09
CA GLU A 4 -20.05 -42.85 -0.62
C GLU A 4 -19.17 -42.43 0.58
N LEU A 5 -18.66 -41.19 0.58
CA LEU A 5 -17.89 -40.66 1.70
C LEU A 5 -18.75 -40.54 2.95
N ILE A 6 -19.99 -40.06 2.82
CA ILE A 6 -20.93 -39.93 3.95
C ILE A 6 -21.34 -41.30 4.49
N GLU A 7 -21.69 -42.26 3.63
CA GLU A 7 -22.04 -43.62 4.04
C GLU A 7 -20.89 -44.28 4.83
N LYS A 8 -19.64 -44.11 4.38
CA LYS A 8 -18.46 -44.62 5.10
C LYS A 8 -18.26 -43.93 6.45
N ILE A 9 -18.50 -42.62 6.54
CA ILE A 9 -18.40 -41.87 7.81
C ILE A 9 -19.48 -42.36 8.79
N GLN A 10 -20.72 -42.52 8.35
CA GLN A 10 -21.84 -43.03 9.16
C GLN A 10 -21.59 -44.46 9.66
N GLN A 11 -20.94 -45.30 8.85
CA GLN A 11 -20.56 -46.66 9.23
C GLN A 11 -19.31 -46.73 10.13
N GLY A 12 -18.70 -45.59 10.47
CA GLY A 12 -17.47 -45.53 11.27
C GLY A 12 -16.21 -46.02 10.55
N ILE A 13 -16.26 -46.17 9.22
CA ILE A 13 -15.15 -46.68 8.42
C ILE A 13 -14.19 -45.54 8.09
N GLN A 14 -12.94 -45.64 8.56
CA GLN A 14 -11.85 -44.70 8.22
C GLN A 14 -12.29 -43.22 8.31
N ILE A 15 -13.01 -42.88 9.39
CA ILE A 15 -13.69 -41.58 9.57
C ILE A 15 -12.75 -40.41 9.24
N ARG A 16 -11.54 -40.40 9.80
CA ARG A 16 -10.54 -39.35 9.58
C ARG A 16 -10.21 -39.16 8.10
N GLN A 17 -9.92 -40.25 7.37
CA GLN A 17 -9.56 -40.18 5.96
C GLN A 17 -10.73 -39.66 5.12
N ASN A 18 -11.94 -40.16 5.39
CA ASN A 18 -13.12 -39.77 4.63
C ASN A 18 -13.53 -38.31 4.90
N LEU A 19 -13.38 -37.80 6.12
CA LEU A 19 -13.59 -36.38 6.42
C LEU A 19 -12.58 -35.46 5.70
N ILE A 20 -11.31 -35.87 5.64
CA ILE A 20 -10.28 -35.09 4.92
C ILE A 20 -10.60 -35.01 3.42
N LEU A 21 -11.01 -36.13 2.82
CA LEU A 21 -11.42 -36.17 1.42
C LEU A 21 -12.68 -35.34 1.21
N LEU A 22 -13.71 -35.52 2.06
CA LEU A 22 -14.94 -34.77 1.97
C LEU A 22 -14.70 -33.26 2.02
N ARG A 23 -13.90 -32.78 2.98
CA ARG A 23 -13.53 -31.36 3.08
C ARG A 23 -12.84 -30.84 1.81
N LYS A 24 -12.03 -31.68 1.15
CA LYS A 24 -11.37 -31.30 -0.10
C LYS A 24 -12.38 -31.20 -1.25
N GLU A 25 -13.32 -32.14 -1.33
CA GLU A 25 -14.33 -32.15 -2.40
C GLU A 25 -15.30 -30.97 -2.31
N ILE A 26 -15.74 -30.60 -1.09
CA ILE A 26 -16.69 -29.49 -0.89
C ILE A 26 -16.08 -28.10 -1.13
N GLN A 27 -14.79 -28.01 -1.47
CA GLN A 27 -14.24 -26.75 -2.00
C GLN A 27 -14.80 -26.41 -3.39
N ASP A 28 -15.36 -27.39 -4.10
CA ASP A 28 -16.18 -27.18 -5.29
C ASP A 28 -17.63 -26.91 -4.91
N GLU A 29 -18.18 -25.79 -5.38
CA GLU A 29 -19.55 -25.34 -5.08
C GLU A 29 -20.63 -26.37 -5.46
N ASN A 30 -20.43 -27.17 -6.53
CA ASN A 30 -21.41 -28.19 -6.89
C ASN A 30 -21.38 -29.36 -5.91
N GLN A 31 -20.18 -29.73 -5.42
CA GLN A 31 -20.05 -30.76 -4.39
C GLN A 31 -20.59 -30.29 -3.04
N LYS A 32 -20.37 -29.02 -2.66
CA LYS A 32 -20.97 -28.40 -1.47
C LYS A 32 -22.49 -28.47 -1.51
N ARG A 33 -23.11 -28.10 -2.63
CA ARG A 33 -24.57 -28.22 -2.83
C ARG A 33 -25.06 -29.66 -2.81
N ALA A 34 -24.30 -30.59 -3.41
CA ALA A 34 -24.64 -32.01 -3.39
C ALA A 34 -24.64 -32.58 -1.96
N LEU A 35 -23.69 -32.15 -1.12
CA LEU A 35 -23.65 -32.51 0.30
C LEU A 35 -24.86 -31.95 1.06
N ALA A 36 -25.16 -30.66 0.88
CA ALA A 36 -26.33 -30.03 1.51
C ALA A 36 -27.64 -30.76 1.15
N TYR A 37 -27.83 -31.10 -0.13
CA TYR A 37 -29.01 -31.83 -0.59
C TYR A 37 -29.10 -33.24 0.01
N LEU A 38 -27.97 -33.95 0.10
CA LEU A 38 -27.93 -35.31 0.63
C LEU A 38 -28.26 -35.35 2.12
N LEU A 39 -27.88 -34.31 2.87
CA LEU A 39 -28.11 -34.21 4.30
C LEU A 39 -29.47 -33.60 4.65
N GLY A 40 -30.20 -33.06 3.68
CA GLY A 40 -31.51 -32.45 3.93
C GLY A 40 -31.48 -31.25 4.88
N GLY A 41 -30.31 -30.65 5.11
CA GLY A 41 -30.11 -29.60 6.11
C GLY A 41 -29.80 -30.11 7.53
N GLU A 42 -29.79 -31.44 7.76
CA GLU A 42 -29.46 -32.04 9.05
C GLU A 42 -27.95 -32.37 9.12
N TYR A 43 -27.24 -31.74 10.04
CA TYR A 43 -25.79 -31.90 10.19
C TYR A 43 -25.38 -32.62 11.48
N ASP A 44 -26.31 -33.32 12.13
CA ASP A 44 -26.11 -34.05 13.40
C ASP A 44 -24.92 -35.01 13.34
N LEU A 45 -24.71 -35.68 12.21
CA LEU A 45 -23.56 -36.55 11.98
C LEU A 45 -22.24 -35.83 12.29
N PHE A 46 -22.08 -34.59 11.84
CA PHE A 46 -20.86 -33.83 12.08
C PHE A 46 -20.82 -33.23 13.48
N ALA A 47 -21.98 -32.86 14.04
CA ALA A 47 -22.09 -32.40 15.43
C ALA A 47 -21.64 -33.48 16.41
N GLU A 48 -22.06 -34.74 16.23
CA GLU A 48 -21.60 -35.89 17.01
C GLU A 48 -20.08 -36.10 16.90
N LEU A 49 -19.52 -35.90 15.71
CA LEU A 49 -18.08 -36.03 15.47
C LEU A 49 -17.24 -34.92 16.12
N LEU A 50 -17.84 -33.84 16.62
CA LEU A 50 -17.17 -32.83 17.44
C LEU A 50 -16.74 -33.37 18.81
N GLU A 51 -17.32 -34.48 19.28
CA GLU A 51 -16.95 -35.12 20.55
C GLU A 51 -16.07 -36.38 20.37
N ASN A 52 -15.64 -36.66 19.14
CA ASN A 52 -14.82 -37.83 18.83
C ASN A 52 -13.47 -37.81 19.57
N GLU A 53 -12.95 -38.96 20.00
CA GLU A 53 -11.66 -39.08 20.68
C GLU A 53 -10.47 -38.55 19.85
N ASP A 54 -10.56 -38.66 18.52
CA ASP A 54 -9.52 -38.23 17.60
C ASP A 54 -9.63 -36.73 17.29
N ALA A 55 -8.62 -35.97 17.72
CA ALA A 55 -8.53 -34.53 17.50
C ALA A 55 -8.58 -34.13 16.01
N LYS A 56 -8.07 -34.98 15.11
CA LYS A 56 -8.17 -34.71 13.66
C LYS A 56 -9.58 -34.95 13.12
N VAL A 57 -10.36 -35.85 13.70
CA VAL A 57 -11.77 -36.02 13.35
C VAL A 57 -12.54 -34.77 13.76
N ARG A 58 -12.43 -34.34 15.03
CA ARG A 58 -13.06 -33.11 15.55
C ARG A 58 -12.75 -31.88 14.70
N LYS A 59 -11.45 -31.68 14.41
CA LYS A 59 -10.97 -30.62 13.51
C LYS A 59 -11.69 -30.60 12.15
N ASN A 60 -11.75 -31.74 11.47
CA ASN A 60 -12.32 -31.79 10.12
C ASN A 60 -13.85 -31.66 10.15
N ALA A 61 -14.51 -32.23 11.16
CA ALA A 61 -15.94 -32.04 11.37
C ALA A 61 -16.28 -30.57 11.59
N ALA A 62 -15.54 -29.86 12.45
CA ALA A 62 -15.73 -28.43 12.69
C ALA A 62 -15.56 -27.60 11.40
N LEU A 63 -14.51 -27.85 10.63
CA LEU A 63 -14.28 -27.16 9.37
C LEU A 63 -15.37 -27.44 8.33
N ILE A 64 -15.87 -28.68 8.25
CA ILE A 64 -16.99 -29.01 7.34
C ILE A 64 -18.25 -28.25 7.77
N LEU A 65 -18.59 -28.25 9.06
CA LEU A 65 -19.73 -27.47 9.56
C LEU A 65 -19.60 -25.99 9.18
N GLY A 66 -18.42 -25.39 9.43
CA GLY A 66 -18.15 -23.99 9.06
C GLY A 66 -18.21 -23.70 7.55
N GLU A 67 -17.91 -24.67 6.69
CA GLU A 67 -18.15 -24.54 5.25
C GLU A 67 -19.65 -24.65 4.91
N MET A 68 -20.42 -25.47 5.64
CA MET A 68 -21.85 -25.63 5.36
C MET A 68 -22.71 -24.45 5.83
N GLU A 69 -22.20 -23.57 6.70
CA GLU A 69 -22.83 -22.30 7.11
C GLU A 69 -24.27 -22.49 7.65
N CYS A 70 -24.55 -23.62 8.30
CA CYS A 70 -25.83 -23.89 8.95
C CYS A 70 -25.89 -23.26 10.34
N ASP A 71 -26.60 -22.14 10.49
CA ASP A 71 -26.64 -21.32 11.72
C ASP A 71 -27.04 -22.11 12.98
N GLU A 72 -27.87 -23.15 12.83
CA GLU A 72 -28.30 -24.02 13.93
C GLU A 72 -27.14 -24.77 14.59
N MET A 73 -26.02 -24.95 13.87
CA MET A 73 -24.84 -25.69 14.34
C MET A 73 -23.83 -24.80 15.09
N LEU A 74 -23.97 -23.48 15.03
CA LEU A 74 -23.05 -22.55 15.70
C LEU A 74 -22.97 -22.79 17.23
N PRO A 75 -24.08 -23.01 17.97
CA PRO A 75 -24.02 -23.30 19.40
C PRO A 75 -23.19 -24.55 19.73
N ASP A 76 -23.28 -25.59 18.91
CA ASP A 76 -22.53 -26.84 19.13
C ASP A 76 -21.06 -26.68 18.77
N LEU A 77 -20.75 -25.96 17.70
CA LEU A 77 -19.38 -25.56 17.34
C LEU A 77 -18.70 -24.76 18.46
N VAL A 78 -19.38 -23.76 19.04
CA VAL A 78 -18.83 -22.93 20.12
C VAL A 78 -18.62 -23.78 21.38
N ARG A 79 -19.60 -24.60 21.75
CA ARG A 79 -19.49 -25.50 22.92
C ARG A 79 -18.33 -26.49 22.77
N ALA A 80 -18.15 -27.05 21.57
CA ALA A 80 -17.04 -27.93 21.27
C ALA A 80 -15.69 -27.18 21.33
N TYR A 81 -15.63 -25.94 20.83
CA TYR A 81 -14.45 -25.08 20.97
C TYR A 81 -14.10 -24.78 22.43
N GLU A 82 -15.08 -24.52 23.29
CA GLU A 82 -14.84 -24.28 24.73
C GLU A 82 -14.28 -25.52 25.43
N LYS A 83 -14.79 -26.71 25.08
CA LYS A 83 -14.32 -28.00 25.65
C LYS A 83 -12.98 -28.46 25.09
N GLU A 84 -12.59 -28.05 23.87
CA GLU A 84 -11.41 -28.58 23.17
C GLU A 84 -10.09 -28.29 23.90
N GLN A 85 -9.39 -29.33 24.37
CA GLN A 85 -8.10 -29.18 25.05
C GLN A 85 -6.89 -29.27 24.11
N THR A 86 -7.09 -29.75 22.87
CA THR A 86 -6.00 -29.95 21.91
C THR A 86 -5.64 -28.65 21.21
N LEU A 87 -4.58 -27.98 21.68
CA LEU A 87 -4.20 -26.63 21.22
C LEU A 87 -4.02 -26.50 19.70
N PHE A 88 -3.47 -27.51 19.02
CA PHE A 88 -3.27 -27.44 17.57
C PHE A 88 -4.57 -27.55 16.75
N VAL A 89 -5.69 -27.89 17.38
CA VAL A 89 -7.02 -28.00 16.76
C VAL A 89 -7.87 -26.77 17.00
N ARG A 90 -7.72 -26.10 18.15
CA ARG A 90 -8.50 -24.90 18.54
C ARG A 90 -8.52 -23.81 17.44
N PRO A 91 -7.42 -23.48 16.75
CA PRO A 91 -7.45 -22.52 15.62
C PRO A 91 -8.42 -22.90 14.49
N ASP A 92 -8.61 -24.19 14.22
CA ASP A 92 -9.49 -24.64 13.14
C ASP A 92 -10.97 -24.54 13.52
N PHE A 93 -11.31 -24.71 14.80
CA PHE A 93 -12.65 -24.38 15.31
C PHE A 93 -12.96 -22.89 15.15
N LEU A 94 -12.02 -22.00 15.48
CA LEU A 94 -12.20 -20.56 15.27
C LEU A 94 -12.38 -20.20 13.80
N LYS A 95 -11.67 -20.87 12.88
CA LYS A 95 -11.87 -20.70 11.43
C LYS A 95 -13.29 -21.10 11.01
N ALA A 96 -13.82 -22.20 11.56
CA ALA A 96 -15.18 -22.61 11.30
C ALA A 96 -16.21 -21.62 11.87
N ILE A 97 -16.07 -21.22 13.14
CA ILE A 97 -16.96 -20.24 13.80
C ILE A 97 -16.96 -18.91 13.05
N ARG A 98 -15.82 -18.49 12.48
CA ARG A 98 -15.70 -17.24 11.73
C ARG A 98 -16.59 -17.16 10.50
N SER A 99 -17.04 -18.30 9.95
CA SER A 99 -17.96 -18.33 8.81
C SER A 99 -19.40 -17.96 9.16
N TYR A 100 -19.74 -17.83 10.45
CA TYR A 100 -21.09 -17.54 10.94
C TYR A 100 -21.23 -16.11 11.49
N GLU A 101 -22.47 -15.73 11.83
CA GLU A 101 -22.75 -14.57 12.69
C GLU A 101 -22.54 -14.91 14.17
N PHE A 102 -21.30 -14.77 14.64
CA PHE A 102 -20.89 -15.14 16.01
C PHE A 102 -20.93 -13.98 17.01
N ALA A 103 -21.58 -12.85 16.69
CA ALA A 103 -21.69 -11.70 17.59
C ALA A 103 -22.16 -12.06 19.02
N PRO A 104 -23.14 -12.97 19.24
CA PRO A 104 -23.55 -13.37 20.59
C PRO A 104 -22.45 -14.03 21.42
N TYR A 105 -21.43 -14.60 20.77
CA TYR A 105 -20.33 -15.34 21.42
C TYR A 105 -19.06 -14.51 21.60
N LEU A 106 -19.07 -13.22 21.26
CA LEU A 106 -17.95 -12.31 21.50
C LEU A 106 -17.45 -12.33 22.96
N PRO A 107 -18.29 -12.40 24.01
CA PRO A 107 -17.82 -12.51 25.39
C PRO A 107 -16.91 -13.73 25.62
N VAL A 108 -17.28 -14.90 25.08
CA VAL A 108 -16.51 -16.15 25.18
C VAL A 108 -15.15 -16.00 24.48
N LEU A 109 -15.14 -15.44 23.28
CA LEU A 109 -13.91 -15.24 22.50
C LEU A 109 -12.95 -14.25 23.20
N LYS A 110 -13.48 -13.18 23.79
CA LYS A 110 -12.71 -12.19 24.55
C LYS A 110 -12.13 -12.78 25.83
N GLU A 111 -12.93 -13.55 26.57
CA GLU A 111 -12.48 -14.21 27.79
C GLU A 111 -11.33 -15.16 27.47
N ARG A 112 -11.50 -16.02 26.46
CA ARG A 112 -10.43 -16.94 26.04
C ARG A 112 -9.17 -16.20 25.60
N LYS A 113 -9.31 -15.09 24.86
CA LYS A 113 -8.16 -14.25 24.47
C LYS A 113 -7.44 -13.69 25.70
N ALA A 114 -8.18 -13.19 26.69
CA ALA A 114 -7.61 -12.69 27.94
C ALA A 114 -6.90 -13.80 28.74
N GLN A 115 -7.46 -15.01 28.79
CA GLN A 115 -6.81 -16.17 29.40
C GLN A 115 -5.46 -16.45 28.73
N ILE A 116 -5.41 -16.53 27.40
CA ILE A 116 -4.16 -16.76 26.66
C ILE A 116 -3.14 -15.63 26.91
N GLU A 117 -3.59 -14.38 26.96
CA GLU A 117 -2.71 -13.25 27.28
C GLU A 117 -2.16 -13.32 28.72
N ASN A 118 -2.85 -13.95 29.67
CA ASN A 118 -2.39 -14.05 31.05
C ASN A 118 -1.58 -15.33 31.36
N MET A 119 -1.44 -16.25 30.40
CA MET A 119 -0.61 -17.46 30.55
C MET A 119 0.89 -17.14 30.48
N GLU A 120 1.69 -17.87 31.27
CA GLU A 120 3.15 -17.85 31.14
C GLU A 120 3.59 -18.52 29.83
N GLU A 121 4.63 -17.97 29.18
CA GLU A 121 5.14 -18.49 27.91
C GLU A 121 5.87 -19.84 28.13
N ASN A 122 5.19 -20.98 27.92
CA ASN A 122 5.83 -22.30 27.82
C ASN A 122 6.24 -22.61 26.36
N ALA A 123 7.50 -23.03 26.14
CA ALA A 123 8.12 -23.14 24.82
C ALA A 123 7.44 -24.14 23.85
N GLU A 124 6.84 -25.22 24.35
CA GLU A 124 6.28 -26.28 23.49
C GLU A 124 4.91 -25.91 22.89
N GLU A 125 4.08 -25.18 23.63
CA GLU A 125 2.68 -24.90 23.28
C GLU A 125 2.45 -23.51 22.66
N ILE A 126 3.45 -22.65 22.78
CA ILE A 126 3.36 -21.22 22.47
C ILE A 126 2.92 -20.92 21.03
N LYS A 127 3.29 -21.78 20.07
CA LYS A 127 2.94 -21.60 18.66
C LYS A 127 1.43 -21.64 18.45
N HIS A 128 0.76 -22.61 19.06
CA HIS A 128 -0.67 -22.84 18.88
C HIS A 128 -1.49 -21.79 19.63
N LEU A 129 -1.06 -21.43 20.85
CA LEU A 129 -1.66 -20.34 21.62
C LEU A 129 -1.57 -18.99 20.89
N ARG A 130 -0.42 -18.70 20.26
CA ARG A 130 -0.24 -17.49 19.45
C ARG A 130 -1.14 -17.48 18.21
N GLU A 131 -1.29 -18.62 17.53
CA GLU A 131 -2.20 -18.74 16.39
C GLU A 131 -3.67 -18.54 16.82
N GLU A 132 -4.07 -19.16 17.94
CA GLU A 132 -5.41 -19.00 18.53
C GLU A 132 -5.68 -17.53 18.90
N ALA A 133 -4.77 -16.90 19.65
CA ALA A 133 -4.91 -15.51 20.07
C ALA A 133 -5.00 -14.53 18.89
N ALA A 134 -4.24 -14.77 17.81
CA ALA A 134 -4.31 -13.96 16.60
C ALA A 134 -5.67 -14.09 15.88
N LEU A 135 -6.22 -15.31 15.78
CA LEU A 135 -7.55 -15.53 15.21
C LEU A 135 -8.64 -14.89 16.06
N LEU A 136 -8.60 -15.08 17.38
CA LEU A 136 -9.52 -14.44 18.32
C LEU A 136 -9.50 -12.92 18.17
N GLN A 137 -8.31 -12.32 18.08
CA GLN A 137 -8.18 -10.89 17.88
C GLN A 137 -8.85 -10.41 16.59
N ASN A 138 -8.56 -11.08 15.47
CA ASN A 138 -9.11 -10.70 14.18
C ASN A 138 -10.64 -10.86 14.16
N MET A 139 -11.16 -11.92 14.77
CA MET A 139 -12.60 -12.15 14.91
C MET A 139 -13.27 -11.08 15.77
N ILE A 140 -12.65 -10.67 16.89
CA ILE A 140 -13.16 -9.56 17.73
C ILE A 140 -13.19 -8.26 16.92
N PHE A 141 -12.15 -7.97 16.14
CA PHE A 141 -12.07 -6.74 15.32
C PHE A 141 -13.10 -6.67 14.19
N MET A 142 -13.73 -7.78 13.79
CA MET A 142 -14.85 -7.75 12.84
C MET A 142 -16.05 -6.97 13.41
N TYR A 143 -16.25 -6.99 14.72
CA TYR A 143 -17.36 -6.33 15.41
C TYR A 143 -16.91 -5.10 16.22
N GLU A 144 -15.71 -5.14 16.78
CA GLU A 144 -15.18 -4.11 17.69
C GLU A 144 -13.82 -3.63 17.21
N LYS A 145 -13.84 -2.72 16.23
CA LYS A 145 -12.59 -2.13 15.73
C LYS A 145 -11.86 -1.35 16.81
N PRO A 146 -10.53 -1.48 16.88
CA PRO A 146 -9.75 -0.70 17.83
C PRO A 146 -9.89 0.79 17.52
N LYS A 147 -10.04 1.61 18.57
CA LYS A 147 -10.03 3.06 18.42
C LYS A 147 -8.59 3.50 18.09
N LYS A 148 -8.38 4.00 16.88
CA LYS A 148 -7.08 4.52 16.44
C LYS A 148 -6.69 5.78 17.22
N HIS A 149 -5.40 5.92 17.48
CA HIS A 149 -4.78 7.08 18.07
C HIS A 149 -4.83 8.28 17.11
N THR A 150 -4.80 9.48 17.68
CA THR A 150 -4.73 10.71 16.91
C THR A 150 -3.33 11.28 17.00
N PHE A 151 -2.66 11.47 15.86
CA PHE A 151 -1.39 12.20 15.82
C PHE A 151 -1.62 13.66 16.22
N THR A 152 -0.81 14.18 17.14
CA THR A 152 -0.96 15.53 17.71
C THR A 152 0.20 16.47 17.38
N GLY A 153 1.09 16.07 16.48
CA GLY A 153 2.30 16.84 16.18
C GLY A 153 3.45 16.53 17.13
N ILE A 154 4.53 17.27 16.98
CA ILE A 154 5.72 17.16 17.83
C ILE A 154 5.51 18.07 19.06
N PRO A 155 5.74 17.58 20.29
CA PRO A 155 5.58 18.40 21.49
C PRO A 155 6.41 19.69 21.45
N ALA A 156 5.85 20.77 21.99
CA ALA A 156 6.51 22.06 22.07
C ALA A 156 7.91 21.95 22.73
N GLY A 157 8.91 22.59 22.11
CA GLY A 157 10.30 22.55 22.56
C GLY A 157 11.05 21.25 22.26
N LYS A 158 10.43 20.30 21.54
CA LYS A 158 11.09 19.08 21.04
C LYS A 158 11.19 19.12 19.52
N SER A 159 12.07 18.28 18.98
CA SER A 159 12.15 17.96 17.56
C SER A 159 12.17 16.45 17.38
N ALA A 160 11.74 15.98 16.22
CA ALA A 160 11.83 14.58 15.82
C ALA A 160 12.77 14.44 14.62
N GLU A 161 13.53 13.35 14.61
CA GLU A 161 14.27 12.94 13.42
C GLU A 161 13.29 12.37 12.40
N VAL A 162 13.39 12.85 11.16
CA VAL A 162 12.54 12.44 10.03
C VAL A 162 13.42 12.01 8.87
N ILE A 163 13.05 10.91 8.24
CA ILE A 163 13.57 10.45 6.97
C ILE A 163 12.46 10.54 5.92
N LEU A 164 12.69 11.34 4.89
CA LEU A 164 11.85 11.34 3.70
C LEU A 164 12.48 10.45 2.64
N LEU A 165 11.78 9.41 2.20
CA LEU A 165 12.14 8.70 0.98
C LEU A 165 11.73 9.54 -0.22
N THR A 166 12.62 9.70 -1.20
CA THR A 166 12.37 10.57 -2.36
C THR A 166 12.69 9.82 -3.66
N ASN A 167 12.67 10.52 -4.79
CA ASN A 167 13.32 10.01 -5.98
C ASN A 167 14.85 9.95 -5.75
N ARG A 168 15.49 8.84 -6.12
CA ARG A 168 16.93 8.59 -5.88
C ARG A 168 17.84 9.51 -6.70
N CYS A 169 17.44 9.78 -7.94
CA CYS A 169 18.18 10.63 -8.87
C CYS A 169 17.99 12.13 -8.57
N GLN A 170 16.92 12.49 -7.87
CA GLN A 170 16.49 13.89 -7.67
C GLN A 170 16.20 14.21 -6.19
N ARG A 171 17.05 13.73 -5.29
CA ARG A 171 16.93 13.98 -3.83
C ARG A 171 17.06 15.49 -3.53
N GLU A 172 17.98 16.16 -4.21
CA GLU A 172 18.20 17.60 -4.12
C GLU A 172 16.95 18.44 -4.37
N ALA A 173 16.07 18.03 -5.29
CA ALA A 173 14.83 18.76 -5.56
C ALA A 173 13.91 18.82 -4.33
N THR A 174 13.86 17.73 -3.54
CA THR A 174 13.11 17.71 -2.28
C THR A 174 13.85 18.48 -1.19
N ARG A 175 15.19 18.33 -1.12
CA ARG A 175 16.04 19.06 -0.14
C ARG A 175 15.88 20.57 -0.24
N LYS A 176 15.79 21.13 -1.46
CA LYS A 176 15.65 22.57 -1.70
C LYS A 176 14.34 23.15 -1.18
N GLN A 177 13.29 22.33 -1.05
CA GLN A 177 11.99 22.74 -0.50
C GLN A 177 11.95 22.72 1.03
N ILE A 178 13.02 22.27 1.70
CA ILE A 178 13.11 22.19 3.16
C ILE A 178 14.01 23.32 3.67
N ASN A 179 13.39 24.25 4.39
CA ASN A 179 14.09 25.39 5.01
C ASN A 179 14.70 25.00 6.36
N LEU A 180 15.66 24.06 6.33
CA LEU A 180 16.44 23.64 7.49
C LEU A 180 17.92 23.63 7.12
N ASP A 181 18.76 24.10 8.03
CA ASP A 181 20.22 24.16 7.80
C ASP A 181 20.84 22.76 7.75
N LYS A 182 20.45 21.90 8.71
CA LYS A 182 21.03 20.56 8.90
C LYS A 182 20.15 19.50 8.25
N VAL A 183 20.50 19.10 7.02
CA VAL A 183 19.89 17.97 6.31
C VAL A 183 20.98 17.04 5.79
N THR A 184 20.87 15.75 6.12
CA THR A 184 21.75 14.69 5.63
C THR A 184 21.16 14.04 4.39
N MET A 185 21.94 13.91 3.32
CA MET A 185 21.56 13.19 2.12
C MET A 185 21.76 11.68 2.29
N LEU A 186 20.73 10.88 2.03
CA LEU A 186 20.77 9.41 2.06
C LEU A 186 20.62 8.84 0.64
N ALA A 187 21.09 7.62 0.36
CA ALA A 187 20.98 7.05 -0.99
C ALA A 187 19.54 7.02 -1.56
N GLY A 188 18.54 6.82 -0.69
CA GLY A 188 17.13 6.74 -1.05
C GLY A 188 16.29 7.96 -0.69
N GLY A 189 16.88 9.02 -0.13
CA GLY A 189 16.11 10.08 0.51
C GLY A 189 16.95 11.11 1.25
N ILE A 190 16.34 11.74 2.23
CA ILE A 190 16.96 12.78 3.07
C ILE A 190 16.54 12.61 4.52
N ARG A 191 17.42 13.04 5.45
CA ARG A 191 17.23 12.92 6.89
C ARG A 191 17.49 14.26 7.57
N PHE A 192 16.62 14.66 8.49
CA PHE A 192 16.73 15.94 9.20
C PHE A 192 15.92 15.90 10.49
N TYR A 193 16.10 16.92 11.33
CA TYR A 193 15.29 17.12 12.54
C TYR A 193 14.31 18.27 12.29
N THR A 194 13.06 18.11 12.72
CA THR A 194 12.03 19.14 12.59
C THR A 194 11.08 19.09 13.78
N ASP A 195 10.46 20.22 14.07
CA ASP A 195 9.33 20.42 14.98
C ASP A 195 8.04 20.79 14.22
N GLU A 196 8.12 21.00 12.89
CA GLU A 196 7.04 21.50 12.04
C GLU A 196 6.64 20.49 10.95
N ILE A 197 6.11 19.34 11.36
CA ILE A 197 5.70 18.26 10.45
C ILE A 197 4.67 18.75 9.41
N GLU A 198 3.77 19.64 9.80
CA GLU A 198 2.71 20.20 8.97
C GLU A 198 3.28 20.98 7.77
N LYS A 199 4.46 21.60 7.90
CA LYS A 199 5.14 22.25 6.77
C LYS A 199 5.71 21.21 5.81
N ILE A 200 6.29 20.13 6.34
CA ILE A 200 6.84 19.04 5.54
C ILE A 200 5.75 18.30 4.75
N LEU A 201 4.55 18.16 5.33
CA LEU A 201 3.40 17.55 4.67
C LEU A 201 2.90 18.32 3.44
N LYS A 202 3.28 19.60 3.28
CA LYS A 202 2.95 20.38 2.07
C LYS A 202 3.88 20.07 0.88
N ILE A 203 5.05 19.48 1.13
CA ILE A 203 6.04 19.18 0.09
C ILE A 203 5.57 17.98 -0.73
N ARG A 204 5.46 18.14 -2.06
CA ARG A 204 4.86 17.14 -2.95
C ARG A 204 5.86 16.12 -3.51
N THR A 205 7.16 16.30 -3.29
CA THR A 205 8.21 15.53 -3.98
C THR A 205 8.80 14.36 -3.17
N TRP A 206 8.28 14.08 -1.97
CA TRP A 206 8.65 12.90 -1.17
C TRP A 206 7.60 11.79 -1.27
N LYS A 207 8.04 10.53 -1.14
CA LYS A 207 7.23 9.31 -1.31
C LYS A 207 6.71 8.74 0.00
N GLU A 208 7.58 8.66 1.00
CA GLU A 208 7.23 8.18 2.34
C GLU A 208 7.96 9.01 3.39
N MET A 209 7.30 9.23 4.53
CA MET A 209 7.87 9.81 5.74
C MET A 209 8.06 8.71 6.77
N LEU A 210 9.28 8.59 7.28
CA LEU A 210 9.70 7.57 8.24
C LEU A 210 10.38 8.24 9.43
N PHE A 211 10.23 7.65 10.62
CA PHE A 211 10.81 8.14 11.86
C PHE A 211 11.78 7.09 12.41
N PRO A 212 13.06 7.41 12.61
CA PRO A 212 13.97 6.55 13.36
C PRO A 212 13.48 6.32 14.79
N ILE A 213 13.76 5.14 15.33
CA ILE A 213 13.44 4.85 16.74
C ILE A 213 14.51 5.49 17.63
N PRO A 214 14.15 6.37 18.58
CA PRO A 214 15.13 7.05 19.42
C PRO A 214 16.03 6.07 20.18
N GLY A 215 17.35 6.26 20.04
CA GLY A 215 18.36 5.43 20.70
C GLY A 215 18.69 4.12 20.00
N ILE A 216 18.10 3.83 18.82
CA ILE A 216 18.39 2.61 18.07
C ILE A 216 18.84 2.96 16.64
N SER A 217 20.13 2.79 16.36
CA SER A 217 20.69 2.96 15.01
C SER A 217 20.59 1.70 14.16
N SER A 218 20.76 0.54 14.77
CA SER A 218 20.67 -0.78 14.14
C SER A 218 20.32 -1.85 15.17
N LEU A 219 19.70 -2.93 14.70
CA LEU A 219 19.34 -4.12 15.46
C LEU A 219 20.04 -5.34 14.84
N GLU A 220 20.43 -6.28 15.67
CA GLU A 220 21.07 -7.54 15.28
C GLU A 220 20.53 -8.65 16.18
N GLY A 221 20.53 -9.88 15.67
CA GLY A 221 20.09 -11.07 16.39
C GLY A 221 18.84 -11.72 15.80
N THR A 222 18.32 -12.67 16.57
CA THR A 222 17.11 -13.43 16.29
C THR A 222 15.86 -12.54 16.29
N PRO A 223 14.74 -12.98 15.68
CA PRO A 223 13.46 -12.27 15.77
C PRO A 223 13.08 -11.91 17.21
N GLU A 224 13.28 -12.84 18.15
CA GLU A 224 12.95 -12.66 19.55
C GLU A 224 13.83 -11.59 20.23
N GLU A 225 15.14 -11.63 20.03
CA GLU A 225 16.06 -10.62 20.58
C GLU A 225 15.69 -9.23 20.08
N ILE A 226 15.38 -9.10 18.78
CA ILE A 226 14.94 -7.86 18.16
C ILE A 226 13.60 -7.38 18.75
N GLY A 227 12.63 -8.29 18.91
CA GLY A 227 11.34 -7.96 19.52
C GLY A 227 11.48 -7.51 20.97
N SER A 228 12.38 -8.14 21.73
CA SER A 228 12.71 -7.77 23.11
C SER A 228 13.34 -6.37 23.19
N LEU A 229 14.35 -6.10 22.35
CA LEU A 229 15.02 -4.80 22.27
C LEU A 229 14.05 -3.68 21.91
N LEU A 230 13.15 -3.91 20.95
CA LEU A 230 12.12 -2.94 20.59
C LEU A 230 11.12 -2.71 21.73
N GLY A 231 10.70 -3.77 22.43
CA GLY A 231 9.74 -3.68 23.53
C GLY A 231 10.27 -2.92 24.75
N GLY A 232 11.57 -3.05 25.03
CA GLY A 232 12.26 -2.32 26.10
C GLY A 232 12.81 -0.95 25.68
N SER A 233 12.56 -0.50 24.45
CA SER A 233 13.11 0.75 23.93
C SER A 233 12.26 1.98 24.25
N ARG A 234 12.79 3.17 23.94
CA ARG A 234 12.05 4.44 24.00
C ARG A 234 10.98 4.60 22.90
N MET A 235 10.74 3.56 22.09
CA MET A 235 9.74 3.57 21.03
C MET A 235 8.34 3.92 21.57
N THR A 236 7.95 3.34 22.70
CA THR A 236 6.63 3.60 23.30
C THR A 236 6.49 5.05 23.76
N ASP A 237 7.47 5.57 24.51
CA ASP A 237 7.45 6.95 24.99
C ASP A 237 7.48 7.96 23.83
N PHE A 238 8.26 7.65 22.78
CA PHE A 238 8.32 8.47 21.58
C PHE A 238 6.95 8.56 20.89
N ILE A 239 6.29 7.43 20.68
CA ILE A 239 5.00 7.38 20.00
C ILE A 239 3.89 7.94 20.86
N ALA A 240 3.86 7.65 22.16
CA ALA A 240 2.94 8.26 23.10
C ALA A 240 3.11 9.79 23.16
N GLY A 241 4.34 10.30 23.02
CA GLY A 241 4.60 11.73 22.93
C GLY A 241 4.06 12.41 21.67
N LEU A 242 3.84 11.67 20.58
CA LEU A 242 3.33 12.19 19.31
C LEU A 242 1.81 12.00 19.14
N HIS A 243 1.14 11.31 20.08
CA HIS A 243 -0.25 10.90 19.92
C HIS A 243 -1.10 11.15 21.15
N LYS A 244 -2.39 11.40 20.89
CA LYS A 244 -3.44 11.32 21.90
C LYS A 244 -4.11 9.95 21.85
N GLY A 245 -4.21 9.31 23.00
CA GLY A 245 -4.86 8.03 23.22
C GLY A 245 -4.18 7.26 24.35
N LYS A 246 -4.67 6.06 24.64
CA LYS A 246 -4.06 5.17 25.63
C LYS A 246 -3.61 3.90 24.92
N GLU A 247 -2.51 3.33 25.42
CA GLU A 247 -2.04 2.00 25.03
C GLU A 247 -3.20 0.97 25.02
N PRO A 248 -3.18 -0.01 24.11
CA PRO A 248 -2.07 -0.35 23.22
C PRO A 248 -2.06 0.40 21.87
N PHE A 249 -0.86 0.58 21.30
CA PHE A 249 -0.68 0.98 19.89
C PHE A 249 -0.74 -0.24 18.98
N PHE A 250 -1.46 -0.13 17.87
CA PHE A 250 -1.63 -1.22 16.92
C PHE A 250 -0.63 -1.15 15.79
N PHE A 251 0.20 -2.18 15.65
CA PHE A 251 1.29 -2.18 14.67
C PHE A 251 1.22 -3.32 13.67
N ARG A 252 1.94 -3.15 12.57
CA ARG A 252 2.39 -4.24 11.71
C ARG A 252 3.90 -4.18 11.52
N VAL A 253 4.48 -5.27 11.05
CA VAL A 253 5.91 -5.33 10.71
C VAL A 253 6.09 -5.40 9.20
N GLU A 254 6.93 -4.53 8.66
CA GLU A 254 7.40 -4.57 7.28
C GLU A 254 8.88 -4.95 7.24
N LEU A 255 9.18 -6.16 6.76
CA LEU A 255 10.56 -6.68 6.71
C LEU A 255 11.13 -6.56 5.28
N LYS A 256 11.94 -5.52 5.06
CA LYS A 256 12.68 -5.30 3.80
C LYS A 256 14.02 -6.02 3.86
N SER A 257 13.99 -7.31 3.52
CA SER A 257 15.14 -8.23 3.52
C SER A 257 15.23 -9.04 2.23
N ASN A 258 16.41 -9.64 1.99
CA ASN A 258 16.62 -10.61 0.90
C ASN A 258 16.13 -12.02 1.27
N MET A 259 15.52 -12.18 2.44
CA MET A 259 14.99 -13.46 2.91
C MET A 259 13.90 -14.00 1.98
N PRO A 260 13.85 -15.33 1.73
CA PRO A 260 12.76 -15.97 1.01
C PRO A 260 11.38 -15.66 1.64
N PHE A 261 10.36 -15.56 0.79
CA PHE A 261 9.02 -15.15 1.21
C PHE A 261 8.44 -16.05 2.31
N GLU A 262 8.67 -17.36 2.22
CA GLU A 262 8.16 -18.36 3.17
C GLU A 262 8.76 -18.17 4.58
N LYS A 263 10.02 -17.72 4.64
CA LYS A 263 10.74 -17.49 5.90
C LYS A 263 10.37 -16.14 6.52
N LYS A 264 10.05 -15.13 5.71
CA LYS A 264 9.67 -13.78 6.18
C LYS A 264 8.46 -13.81 7.11
N GLY A 265 7.42 -14.55 6.74
CA GLY A 265 6.19 -14.63 7.56
C GLY A 265 6.43 -15.26 8.94
N ILE A 266 7.28 -16.29 9.02
CA ILE A 266 7.67 -16.91 10.29
C ILE A 266 8.50 -15.93 11.13
N TRP A 267 9.46 -15.26 10.51
CA TRP A 267 10.32 -14.27 11.15
C TRP A 267 9.49 -13.13 11.77
N ILE A 268 8.58 -12.53 10.98
CA ILE A 268 7.72 -11.43 11.41
C ILE A 268 6.86 -11.84 12.61
N ARG A 269 6.22 -13.01 12.55
CA ARG A 269 5.37 -13.50 13.65
C ARG A 269 6.14 -13.69 14.95
N ARG A 270 7.36 -14.23 14.88
CA ARG A 270 8.22 -14.45 16.05
C ARG A 270 8.66 -13.12 16.69
N MET A 271 9.11 -12.16 15.88
CA MET A 271 9.50 -10.84 16.37
C MET A 271 8.32 -10.08 16.97
N ALA A 272 7.20 -10.02 16.23
CA ALA A 272 6.00 -9.32 16.68
C ALA A 272 5.48 -9.87 18.01
N ALA A 273 5.37 -11.19 18.15
CA ALA A 273 4.93 -11.82 19.39
C ALA A 273 5.85 -11.46 20.57
N LYS A 274 7.17 -11.45 20.35
CA LYS A 274 8.12 -11.09 21.41
C LYS A 274 8.06 -9.61 21.76
N LEU A 275 7.81 -8.73 20.79
CA LEU A 275 7.57 -7.29 21.03
C LEU A 275 6.31 -7.06 21.87
N GLU A 276 5.20 -7.75 21.58
CA GLU A 276 3.98 -7.63 22.38
C GLU A 276 4.23 -7.96 23.85
N VAL A 277 4.89 -9.09 24.13
CA VAL A 277 5.20 -9.51 25.50
C VAL A 277 6.18 -8.54 26.16
N SER A 278 7.29 -8.22 25.49
CA SER A 278 8.38 -7.42 26.08
C SER A 278 8.01 -5.96 26.28
N SER A 279 7.02 -5.46 25.53
CA SER A 279 6.45 -4.13 25.74
C SER A 279 5.37 -4.09 26.83
N GLY A 280 5.08 -5.20 27.52
CA GLY A 280 3.94 -5.28 28.45
C GLY A 280 2.59 -5.08 27.76
N ARG A 281 2.49 -5.54 26.50
CA ARG A 281 1.32 -5.40 25.61
C ARG A 281 0.91 -3.96 25.29
N LYS A 282 1.83 -3.01 25.45
CA LYS A 282 1.66 -1.63 24.99
C LYS A 282 1.66 -1.52 23.47
N TRP A 283 2.21 -2.53 22.80
CA TRP A 283 2.13 -2.74 21.37
C TRP A 283 1.36 -4.03 21.09
N LYS A 284 0.39 -4.00 20.17
CA LYS A 284 -0.33 -5.20 19.70
C LYS A 284 -0.22 -5.34 18.20
N ASN A 285 0.18 -6.51 17.70
CA ASN A 285 0.28 -6.75 16.27
C ASN A 285 -1.13 -6.89 15.69
N ALA A 286 -1.48 -6.04 14.73
CA ALA A 286 -2.77 -6.05 14.04
C ALA A 286 -2.57 -5.73 12.55
N PRO A 287 -2.09 -6.68 11.72
CA PRO A 287 -1.75 -6.41 10.32
C PRO A 287 -2.89 -5.83 9.45
N GLU A 288 -4.14 -6.01 9.86
CA GLU A 288 -5.33 -5.50 9.18
C GLU A 288 -5.87 -4.18 9.78
N GLU A 289 -5.60 -3.90 11.06
CA GLU A 289 -6.15 -2.74 11.79
C GLU A 289 -5.07 -1.83 12.40
N TYR A 290 -3.83 -1.95 11.92
CA TYR A 290 -2.70 -1.16 12.38
C TYR A 290 -2.85 0.35 12.12
N GLU A 291 -2.08 1.11 12.88
CA GLU A 291 -1.90 2.55 12.76
C GLU A 291 -0.41 2.93 12.67
N ILE A 292 0.48 2.00 12.99
CA ILE A 292 1.94 2.16 12.90
C ILE A 292 2.53 0.95 12.16
N GLU A 293 3.42 1.21 11.23
CA GLU A 293 4.27 0.17 10.64
C GLU A 293 5.67 0.28 11.21
N ILE A 294 6.14 -0.80 11.83
CA ILE A 294 7.53 -0.99 12.21
C ILE A 294 8.25 -1.61 11.02
N ARG A 295 9.08 -0.81 10.36
CA ARG A 295 9.83 -1.20 9.18
C ARG A 295 11.26 -1.58 9.56
N LEU A 296 11.66 -2.80 9.23
CA LEU A 296 13.01 -3.30 9.40
C LEU A 296 13.68 -3.43 8.04
N ILE A 297 14.72 -2.64 7.79
CA ILE A 297 15.49 -2.68 6.55
C ILE A 297 16.80 -3.43 6.80
N GLN A 298 16.95 -4.61 6.19
CA GLN A 298 18.18 -5.39 6.29
C GLN A 298 19.31 -4.66 5.55
N THR A 299 20.44 -4.50 6.22
CA THR A 299 21.67 -3.97 5.65
C THR A 299 22.49 -5.08 4.99
N LYS A 300 23.62 -4.73 4.36
CA LYS A 300 24.53 -5.71 3.78
C LYS A 300 25.26 -6.55 4.84
N ASP A 301 25.36 -6.03 6.07
CA ASP A 301 26.03 -6.68 7.20
C ASP A 301 25.04 -7.48 8.06
N ASP A 302 23.90 -7.88 7.48
CA ASP A 302 22.80 -8.62 8.14
C ASP A 302 22.18 -7.98 9.40
N LYS A 303 22.46 -6.69 9.63
CA LYS A 303 21.77 -5.87 10.64
C LYS A 303 20.46 -5.31 10.09
N PHE A 304 19.59 -4.85 10.99
CA PHE A 304 18.32 -4.20 10.62
C PHE A 304 18.32 -2.74 11.06
N ILE A 305 17.96 -1.83 10.17
CA ILE A 305 17.64 -0.44 10.53
C ILE A 305 16.14 -0.37 10.84
N PRO A 306 15.74 -0.08 12.08
CA PRO A 306 14.33 0.05 12.44
C PRO A 306 13.83 1.47 12.22
N LEU A 307 12.69 1.58 11.54
CA LEU A 307 12.01 2.84 11.24
C LEU A 307 10.51 2.68 11.51
N LEU A 308 9.85 3.77 11.85
CA LEU A 308 8.41 3.83 12.05
C LEU A 308 7.77 4.60 10.90
N LYS A 309 6.68 4.06 10.35
CA LYS A 309 5.77 4.81 9.47
C LYS A 309 4.44 4.99 10.20
N LEU A 310 4.02 6.23 10.37
CA LEU A 310 2.83 6.58 11.13
C LEU A 310 1.66 6.77 10.15
N TYR A 311 0.68 5.87 10.20
CA TYR A 311 -0.55 5.95 9.39
C TYR A 311 -1.61 6.83 10.05
N THR A 312 -1.35 7.30 11.27
CA THR A 312 -2.10 8.34 11.98
C THR A 312 -1.86 9.73 11.40
N ILE A 313 -0.78 9.92 10.63
CA ILE A 313 -0.51 11.15 9.87
C ILE A 313 -1.21 11.02 8.52
N SER A 314 -2.23 11.85 8.28
CA SER A 314 -2.94 11.89 7.01
C SER A 314 -2.09 12.60 5.94
N ASP A 315 -2.03 11.99 4.74
CA ASP A 315 -1.31 12.51 3.57
C ASP A 315 -2.32 12.89 2.48
N GLU A 316 -2.73 14.15 2.49
CA GLU A 316 -3.74 14.68 1.57
C GLU A 316 -3.15 15.27 0.29
N ARG A 317 -1.83 15.18 0.06
CA ARG A 317 -1.17 15.85 -1.07
C ARG A 317 -1.79 15.47 -2.41
N PHE A 318 -2.23 14.23 -2.53
CA PHE A 318 -2.79 13.68 -3.77
C PHE A 318 -4.22 13.17 -3.60
N SER A 319 -4.98 13.72 -2.64
CA SER A 319 -6.37 13.32 -2.34
C SER A 319 -7.34 13.51 -3.52
N TYR A 320 -6.97 14.36 -4.49
CA TYR A 320 -7.70 14.51 -5.75
C TYR A 320 -7.70 13.23 -6.59
N ARG A 321 -6.72 12.33 -6.42
CA ARG A 321 -6.56 11.14 -7.26
C ARG A 321 -7.48 10.03 -6.79
N LYS A 322 -8.67 10.00 -7.39
CA LYS A 322 -9.64 8.90 -7.25
C LYS A 322 -9.49 7.89 -8.37
N GLU A 323 -9.34 8.38 -9.60
CA GLU A 323 -9.31 7.57 -10.81
C GLU A 323 -7.89 7.41 -11.33
N TYR A 324 -7.59 6.23 -11.89
CA TYR A 324 -6.30 5.96 -12.54
C TYR A 324 -6.41 4.92 -13.64
N LEU A 325 -5.35 4.87 -14.46
CA LEU A 325 -5.05 3.80 -15.40
C LEU A 325 -3.71 3.14 -15.02
N PRO A 326 -3.45 1.88 -15.40
CA PRO A 326 -2.17 1.22 -15.13
C PRO A 326 -0.95 1.98 -15.69
N THR A 327 -1.13 2.76 -16.74
CA THR A 327 -0.10 3.58 -17.40
C THR A 327 0.01 5.00 -16.83
N SER A 328 -0.87 5.40 -15.91
CA SER A 328 -0.86 6.74 -15.32
C SER A 328 0.42 6.99 -14.52
N ILE A 329 1.01 8.17 -14.70
CA ILE A 329 2.12 8.62 -13.86
C ILE A 329 1.68 8.73 -12.39
N ALA A 330 2.55 8.30 -11.47
CA ALA A 330 2.34 8.50 -10.04
C ALA A 330 2.39 10.01 -9.72
N PRO A 331 1.43 10.57 -8.95
CA PRO A 331 1.39 12.00 -8.65
C PRO A 331 2.67 12.56 -8.04
N VAL A 332 3.32 11.84 -7.13
CA VAL A 332 4.63 12.24 -6.56
C VAL A 332 5.73 12.41 -7.62
N ASN A 333 5.69 11.61 -8.69
CA ASN A 333 6.63 11.77 -9.79
C ASN A 333 6.23 12.98 -10.65
N ALA A 334 4.95 13.17 -10.95
CA ALA A 334 4.49 14.36 -11.68
C ALA A 334 4.83 15.65 -10.91
N ALA A 335 4.57 15.71 -9.61
CA ALA A 335 4.96 16.81 -8.73
C ALA A 335 6.46 17.10 -8.78
N LEU A 336 7.29 16.05 -8.76
CA LEU A 336 8.74 16.18 -8.92
C LEU A 336 9.13 16.77 -10.28
N LEU A 337 8.50 16.32 -11.38
CA LEU A 337 8.75 16.88 -12.71
C LEU A 337 8.43 18.37 -12.74
N MET A 338 7.32 18.77 -12.13
CA MET A 338 6.91 20.16 -12.08
C MET A 338 7.86 21.01 -11.24
N GLU A 339 8.30 20.50 -10.08
CA GLU A 339 9.28 21.19 -9.24
C GLU A 339 10.62 21.38 -9.98
N LEU A 340 11.10 20.37 -10.72
CA LEU A 340 12.34 20.48 -11.49
C LEU A 340 12.24 21.46 -12.66
N GLY A 341 11.06 21.58 -13.26
CA GLY A 341 10.80 22.51 -14.36
C GLY A 341 10.31 23.88 -13.94
N LYS A 342 10.09 24.10 -12.63
CA LYS A 342 9.39 25.27 -12.08
C LYS A 342 9.99 26.60 -12.52
N GLU A 343 11.32 26.69 -12.60
CA GLU A 343 12.04 27.91 -13.02
C GLU A 343 11.76 28.33 -14.48
N TYR A 344 11.24 27.41 -15.30
CA TYR A 344 10.90 27.64 -16.70
C TYR A 344 9.40 27.90 -16.92
N MET A 345 8.57 27.66 -15.90
CA MET A 345 7.11 27.86 -16.00
C MET A 345 6.75 29.34 -15.81
N LYS A 346 5.64 29.74 -16.42
CA LYS A 346 5.06 31.08 -16.30
C LYS A 346 3.85 31.07 -15.38
N GLU A 347 3.71 32.10 -14.55
CA GLU A 347 2.43 32.37 -13.88
C GLU A 347 1.36 32.73 -14.93
N ASP A 348 0.11 32.36 -14.65
CA ASP A 348 -1.04 32.63 -15.50
C ASP A 348 -0.90 32.11 -16.95
N ALA A 349 -0.06 31.10 -17.15
CA ALA A 349 0.18 30.48 -18.45
C ALA A 349 -1.07 29.81 -19.03
N GLN A 350 -1.11 29.74 -20.36
CA GLN A 350 -1.97 28.83 -21.10
C GLN A 350 -1.21 27.53 -21.34
N VAL A 351 -1.69 26.42 -20.78
CA VAL A 351 -0.96 25.14 -20.75
C VAL A 351 -1.73 24.05 -21.49
N LEU A 352 -1.02 23.24 -22.26
CA LEU A 352 -1.56 22.08 -22.96
C LEU A 352 -0.85 20.79 -22.55
N ASP A 353 -1.61 19.74 -22.24
CA ASP A 353 -1.11 18.37 -22.21
C ASP A 353 -1.78 17.56 -23.33
N PRO A 354 -1.06 17.28 -24.43
CA PRO A 354 -1.60 16.59 -25.59
C PRO A 354 -1.77 15.07 -25.40
N PHE A 355 -1.30 14.51 -24.29
CA PHE A 355 -1.41 13.08 -23.95
C PHE A 355 -1.76 12.94 -22.46
N CYS A 356 -2.86 13.59 -22.04
CA CYS A 356 -3.10 13.91 -20.64
C CYS A 356 -3.41 12.71 -19.74
N GLY A 357 -3.83 11.58 -20.31
CA GLY A 357 -4.33 10.44 -19.55
C GLY A 357 -5.40 10.91 -18.56
N VAL A 358 -5.20 10.58 -17.29
CA VAL A 358 -6.10 10.94 -16.18
C VAL A 358 -5.84 12.33 -15.58
N GLY A 359 -5.13 13.21 -16.30
CA GLY A 359 -4.97 14.64 -15.95
C GLY A 359 -3.87 14.98 -14.94
N THR A 360 -3.13 13.99 -14.44
CA THR A 360 -2.15 14.16 -13.34
C THR A 360 -1.11 15.25 -13.61
N MET A 361 -0.55 15.33 -14.83
CA MET A 361 0.49 16.30 -15.16
C MET A 361 -0.01 17.75 -15.04
N LEU A 362 -1.22 18.05 -15.54
CA LEU A 362 -1.81 19.38 -15.48
C LEU A 362 -2.18 19.79 -14.05
N ILE A 363 -2.75 18.87 -13.26
CA ILE A 363 -3.08 19.13 -11.86
C ILE A 363 -1.82 19.48 -11.07
N GLU A 364 -0.75 18.69 -11.22
CA GLU A 364 0.52 18.96 -10.56
C GLU A 364 1.21 20.22 -11.10
N ARG A 365 1.08 20.51 -12.41
CA ARG A 365 1.60 21.75 -13.00
C ARG A 365 1.00 22.95 -12.28
N ASN A 366 -0.33 22.99 -12.15
CA ASN A 366 -1.02 24.08 -11.47
C ASN A 366 -0.65 24.20 -9.99
N ALA A 367 -0.39 23.06 -9.33
CA ALA A 367 0.05 23.05 -7.94
C ALA A 367 1.46 23.65 -7.76
N ALA A 368 2.35 23.51 -8.76
CA ALA A 368 3.70 24.07 -8.73
C ALA A 368 3.71 25.57 -9.05
N VAL A 369 2.99 25.98 -10.10
CA VAL A 369 2.82 27.38 -10.55
C VAL A 369 1.38 27.52 -11.04
N LYS A 370 0.65 28.55 -10.57
CA LYS A 370 -0.74 28.76 -10.98
C LYS A 370 -0.83 29.02 -12.49
N ALA A 371 -1.73 28.31 -13.16
CA ALA A 371 -2.04 28.50 -14.58
C ALA A 371 -3.34 29.29 -14.73
N ARG A 372 -3.51 29.99 -15.86
CA ARG A 372 -4.77 30.68 -16.18
C ARG A 372 -5.80 29.71 -16.75
N THR A 373 -5.37 28.94 -17.74
CA THR A 373 -6.22 27.96 -18.42
C THR A 373 -5.40 26.77 -18.85
N MET A 374 -5.99 25.58 -18.77
CA MET A 374 -5.31 24.32 -19.03
C MET A 374 -6.19 23.40 -19.86
N TYR A 375 -5.57 22.77 -20.86
CA TYR A 375 -6.23 21.86 -21.78
C TYR A 375 -5.54 20.50 -21.75
N GLY A 376 -6.32 19.44 -21.62
CA GLY A 376 -5.85 18.06 -21.70
C GLY A 376 -6.51 17.33 -22.86
N LEU A 377 -5.71 16.68 -23.69
CA LEU A 377 -6.18 15.86 -24.81
C LEU A 377 -5.79 14.40 -24.56
N ASP A 378 -6.71 13.48 -24.81
CA ASP A 378 -6.40 12.07 -24.92
C ASP A 378 -7.32 11.40 -25.93
N ILE A 379 -6.79 10.38 -26.62
CA ILE A 379 -7.56 9.58 -27.57
C ILE A 379 -8.48 8.58 -26.86
N LEU A 380 -8.16 8.20 -25.62
CA LEU A 380 -8.96 7.28 -24.83
C LEU A 380 -10.03 8.05 -24.06
N GLU A 381 -11.30 7.82 -24.41
CA GLU A 381 -12.45 8.46 -23.76
C GLU A 381 -12.46 8.20 -22.24
N GLU A 382 -12.23 6.95 -21.82
CA GLU A 382 -12.15 6.57 -20.40
C GLU A 382 -11.10 7.41 -19.64
N ALA A 383 -9.96 7.71 -20.26
CA ALA A 383 -8.92 8.52 -19.63
C ALA A 383 -9.39 9.96 -19.38
N VAL A 384 -10.09 10.54 -20.36
CA VAL A 384 -10.66 11.89 -20.29
C VAL A 384 -11.75 11.98 -19.22
N GLU A 385 -12.63 10.99 -19.12
CA GLU A 385 -13.65 10.94 -18.07
C GLU A 385 -13.02 10.88 -16.68
N LYS A 386 -12.02 9.99 -16.50
CA LYS A 386 -11.25 9.88 -15.27
C LYS A 386 -10.50 11.17 -14.93
N ALA A 387 -9.98 11.87 -15.93
CA ALA A 387 -9.31 13.16 -15.75
C ALA A 387 -10.26 14.25 -15.24
N ARG A 388 -11.50 14.28 -15.75
CA ARG A 388 -12.55 15.20 -15.28
C ARG A 388 -12.90 14.94 -13.81
N GLU A 389 -13.07 13.69 -13.40
CA GLU A 389 -13.35 13.35 -11.99
C GLU A 389 -12.20 13.76 -11.06
N ASN A 390 -10.95 13.42 -11.41
CA ASN A 390 -9.77 13.81 -10.63
C ASN A 390 -9.65 15.34 -10.50
N THR A 391 -9.87 16.06 -11.60
CA THR A 391 -9.79 17.53 -11.64
C THR A 391 -10.91 18.20 -10.85
N LYS A 392 -12.13 17.66 -10.93
CA LYS A 392 -13.26 18.11 -10.12
C LYS A 392 -12.93 18.03 -8.62
N ARG A 393 -12.30 16.94 -8.19
CA ARG A 393 -11.83 16.77 -6.80
C ARG A 393 -10.68 17.71 -6.44
N ALA A 394 -9.81 18.04 -7.41
CA ALA A 394 -8.77 19.05 -7.21
C ALA A 394 -9.32 20.49 -7.16
N GLY A 395 -10.59 20.71 -7.54
CA GLY A 395 -11.20 22.04 -7.60
C GLY A 395 -10.60 22.93 -8.69
N LEU A 396 -10.12 22.35 -9.78
CA LEU A 396 -9.45 23.08 -10.86
C LEU A 396 -10.31 23.18 -12.13
N PRO A 397 -10.26 24.29 -12.87
CA PRO A 397 -10.97 24.43 -14.15
C PRO A 397 -10.08 23.96 -15.31
N ILE A 398 -9.88 22.64 -15.46
CA ILE A 398 -9.12 22.06 -16.59
C ILE A 398 -10.08 21.53 -17.66
N HIS A 399 -9.83 21.89 -18.92
CA HIS A 399 -10.66 21.48 -20.05
C HIS A 399 -10.12 20.19 -20.68
N TYR A 400 -10.85 19.08 -20.54
CA TYR A 400 -10.49 17.81 -21.16
C TYR A 400 -11.32 17.51 -22.40
N ILE A 401 -10.63 17.18 -23.49
CA ILE A 401 -11.23 16.93 -24.79
C ILE A 401 -10.76 15.55 -25.25
N ASN A 402 -11.72 14.66 -25.55
CA ASN A 402 -11.41 13.41 -26.23
C ASN A 402 -11.11 13.73 -27.70
N ARG A 403 -9.82 13.80 -28.02
CA ARG A 403 -9.32 14.22 -29.32
C ARG A 403 -7.90 13.72 -29.51
N ASN A 404 -7.57 13.37 -30.74
CA ASN A 404 -6.21 13.17 -31.15
C ASN A 404 -5.50 14.54 -31.28
N PHE A 405 -4.35 14.70 -30.62
CA PHE A 405 -3.57 15.94 -30.68
C PHE A 405 -3.22 16.36 -32.12
N PHE A 406 -2.99 15.39 -33.02
CA PHE A 406 -2.63 15.71 -34.41
C PHE A 406 -3.77 16.35 -35.20
N ASP A 407 -5.01 16.14 -34.77
CA ASP A 407 -6.23 16.71 -35.37
C ASP A 407 -6.76 17.92 -34.56
N PHE A 408 -6.06 18.30 -33.49
CA PHE A 408 -6.49 19.39 -32.61
C PHE A 408 -6.15 20.74 -33.24
N GLU A 409 -7.10 21.66 -33.17
CA GLU A 409 -6.95 23.07 -33.56
C GLU A 409 -7.48 23.96 -32.45
N HIS A 410 -6.86 25.11 -32.25
CA HIS A 410 -7.24 26.06 -31.20
C HIS A 410 -6.92 27.50 -31.64
N GLU A 411 -7.81 28.45 -31.36
CA GLU A 411 -7.69 29.84 -31.85
C GLU A 411 -6.43 30.56 -31.33
N TYR A 412 -6.07 30.33 -30.07
CA TYR A 412 -4.85 30.87 -29.47
C TYR A 412 -3.76 29.82 -29.30
N LEU A 413 -2.54 30.33 -29.15
CA LEU A 413 -1.33 29.58 -28.84
C LEU A 413 -1.13 29.39 -27.33
N PHE A 414 -0.40 28.35 -26.96
CA PHE A 414 -0.07 27.98 -25.59
C PHE A 414 1.32 28.51 -25.20
N ASP A 415 1.45 28.90 -23.94
CA ASP A 415 2.75 29.27 -23.35
C ASP A 415 3.60 28.02 -23.07
N GLU A 416 2.93 26.92 -22.74
CA GLU A 416 3.56 25.69 -22.29
C GLU A 416 2.85 24.46 -22.84
N ILE A 417 3.64 23.47 -23.26
CA ILE A 417 3.20 22.09 -23.43
C ILE A 417 3.90 21.24 -22.39
N VAL A 418 3.12 20.58 -21.53
CA VAL A 418 3.61 19.78 -20.41
C VAL A 418 3.04 18.38 -20.54
N THR A 419 3.88 17.37 -20.78
CA THR A 419 3.35 16.04 -21.10
C THR A 419 4.27 14.87 -20.75
N ASN A 420 3.64 13.76 -20.38
CA ASN A 420 4.27 12.45 -20.28
C ASN A 420 4.13 11.75 -21.64
N LEU A 421 5.16 11.84 -22.47
CA LEU A 421 5.09 11.36 -23.85
C LEU A 421 4.88 9.85 -23.91
N PRO A 422 4.11 9.36 -24.89
CA PRO A 422 3.96 7.93 -25.08
C PRO A 422 5.31 7.25 -25.39
N GLY A 423 5.54 6.08 -24.79
CA GLY A 423 6.74 5.27 -25.02
C GLY A 423 6.44 3.98 -25.79
N LYS A 424 7.50 3.22 -26.09
CA LYS A 424 7.40 1.86 -26.66
C LYS A 424 6.58 0.95 -25.74
N ASN A 425 5.71 0.14 -26.33
CA ASN A 425 4.94 -0.88 -25.60
C ASN A 425 4.64 -2.06 -26.54
N LYS A 426 3.93 -3.09 -26.06
CA LYS A 426 3.59 -4.29 -26.86
C LYS A 426 2.88 -3.96 -28.18
N ASN A 427 2.18 -2.82 -28.25
CA ASN A 427 1.37 -2.40 -29.39
C ASN A 427 2.02 -1.29 -30.23
N ARG A 428 3.21 -0.79 -29.85
CA ARG A 428 3.92 0.29 -30.54
C ARG A 428 5.38 -0.04 -30.72
N ASN A 429 5.75 -0.32 -31.97
CA ASN A 429 7.11 -0.59 -32.35
C ASN A 429 7.95 0.70 -32.45
N GLU A 430 9.25 0.55 -32.67
CA GLU A 430 10.20 1.66 -32.72
C GLU A 430 9.91 2.66 -33.85
N GLY A 431 9.51 2.20 -35.03
CA GLY A 431 9.17 3.06 -36.16
C GLY A 431 7.93 3.92 -35.88
N GLN A 432 6.90 3.33 -35.28
CA GLN A 432 5.68 4.04 -34.89
C GLN A 432 5.95 5.12 -33.83
N ILE A 433 6.79 4.81 -32.83
CA ILE A 433 7.16 5.80 -31.81
C ILE A 433 8.04 6.91 -32.40
N ALA A 434 8.97 6.58 -33.30
CA ALA A 434 9.78 7.59 -33.99
C ALA A 434 8.91 8.54 -34.82
N GLY A 435 7.93 8.01 -35.56
CA GLY A 435 6.97 8.81 -36.32
C GLY A 435 6.09 9.69 -35.41
N LEU A 436 5.59 9.14 -34.30
CA LEU A 436 4.82 9.90 -33.32
C LEU A 436 5.59 11.11 -32.78
N TYR A 437 6.87 10.92 -32.44
CA TYR A 437 7.69 12.02 -31.90
C TYR A 437 7.97 13.07 -32.96
N GLN A 438 8.25 12.66 -34.19
CA GLN A 438 8.43 13.60 -35.29
C GLN A 438 7.17 14.46 -35.50
N ASN A 439 6.02 13.82 -35.66
CA ASN A 439 4.75 14.52 -35.86
C ASN A 439 4.41 15.40 -34.65
N PHE A 440 4.76 14.96 -33.43
CA PHE A 440 4.55 15.73 -32.21
C PHE A 440 5.34 17.04 -32.24
N PHE A 441 6.63 17.01 -32.57
CA PHE A 441 7.45 18.22 -32.63
C PHE A 441 6.96 19.19 -33.71
N GLU A 442 6.55 18.67 -34.86
CA GLU A 442 5.97 19.48 -35.94
C GLU A 442 4.66 20.17 -35.51
N LYS A 443 3.71 19.39 -34.99
CA LYS A 443 2.40 19.90 -34.54
C LYS A 443 2.52 20.80 -33.30
N ALA A 444 3.40 20.50 -32.35
CA ALA A 444 3.60 21.34 -31.17
C ALA A 444 4.04 22.77 -31.54
N MET A 445 4.74 22.94 -32.66
CA MET A 445 5.24 24.24 -33.10
C MET A 445 4.10 25.16 -33.53
N THR A 446 3.02 24.59 -34.10
CA THR A 446 1.84 25.34 -34.52
C THR A 446 0.98 25.78 -33.33
N HIS A 447 1.12 25.13 -32.18
CA HIS A 447 0.36 25.43 -30.96
C HIS A 447 1.14 26.24 -29.92
N LEU A 448 2.46 26.36 -30.03
CA LEU A 448 3.26 27.13 -29.07
C LEU A 448 3.43 28.58 -29.52
N LYS A 449 3.40 29.48 -28.53
CA LYS A 449 3.86 30.87 -28.67
C LYS A 449 5.36 30.90 -28.95
N ASP A 450 5.82 31.98 -29.55
CA ASP A 450 7.26 32.28 -29.58
C ASP A 450 7.81 32.39 -28.14
N GLY A 451 8.94 31.75 -27.88
CA GLY A 451 9.50 31.57 -26.54
C GLY A 451 8.75 30.57 -25.65
N GLY A 452 7.79 29.80 -26.20
CA GLY A 452 7.01 28.79 -25.47
C GLY A 452 7.85 27.61 -24.98
N ILE A 453 7.40 26.96 -23.91
CA ILE A 453 8.17 25.92 -23.21
C ILE A 453 7.56 24.53 -23.44
N LEU A 454 8.43 23.55 -23.67
CA LEU A 454 8.09 22.14 -23.70
C LEU A 454 8.72 21.43 -22.50
N LEU A 455 7.88 20.84 -21.66
CA LEU A 455 8.29 20.00 -20.53
C LEU A 455 7.88 18.56 -20.85
N LEU A 456 8.86 17.76 -21.29
CA LEU A 456 8.64 16.44 -21.88
C LEU A 456 9.24 15.35 -21.01
N TYR A 457 8.40 14.46 -20.49
CA TYR A 457 8.84 13.29 -19.73
C TYR A 457 8.80 12.04 -20.62
N THR A 458 9.94 11.36 -20.78
CA THR A 458 10.05 10.18 -21.66
C THR A 458 11.28 9.32 -21.37
N SER A 459 11.25 8.06 -21.81
CA SER A 459 12.44 7.19 -21.94
C SER A 459 13.18 7.33 -23.28
N GLU A 460 12.60 8.01 -24.27
CA GLU A 460 13.10 8.04 -25.65
C GLU A 460 14.06 9.23 -25.91
N LYS A 461 15.13 9.33 -25.11
CA LYS A 461 16.13 10.42 -25.21
C LYS A 461 16.66 10.65 -26.63
N ALA A 462 16.97 9.57 -27.35
CA ALA A 462 17.49 9.64 -28.71
C ALA A 462 16.50 10.32 -29.68
N LEU A 463 15.18 10.11 -29.49
CA LEU A 463 14.15 10.73 -30.32
C LEU A 463 13.98 12.21 -30.01
N ILE A 464 14.13 12.63 -28.75
CA ILE A 464 14.16 14.05 -28.38
C ILE A 464 15.33 14.75 -29.10
N GLN A 465 16.54 14.19 -29.00
CA GLN A 465 17.73 14.75 -29.65
C GLN A 465 17.63 14.78 -31.17
N LYS A 466 17.11 13.71 -31.78
CA LYS A 466 16.88 13.64 -33.23
C LYS A 466 15.92 14.74 -33.69
N ASN A 467 14.82 14.96 -32.97
CA ASN A 467 13.84 15.96 -33.36
C ASN A 467 14.30 17.39 -33.09
N CYS A 468 15.08 17.66 -32.04
CA CYS A 468 15.70 18.98 -31.86
C CYS A 468 16.69 19.33 -33.00
N ARG A 469 17.39 18.33 -33.56
CA ARG A 469 18.25 18.54 -34.76
C ARG A 469 17.43 18.78 -36.03
N ARG A 470 16.28 18.13 -36.15
CA ARG A 470 15.39 18.23 -37.31
C ARG A 470 14.63 19.57 -37.33
N TYR A 471 14.22 20.04 -36.16
CA TYR A 471 13.44 21.25 -35.96
C TYR A 471 14.26 22.24 -35.11
N PRO A 472 15.15 23.05 -35.74
CA PRO A 472 16.09 23.93 -35.05
C PRO A 472 15.42 25.02 -34.20
N GLN A 473 14.13 25.27 -34.40
CA GLN A 473 13.30 26.13 -33.56
C GLN A 473 13.29 25.70 -32.08
N TYR A 474 13.46 24.39 -31.82
CA TYR A 474 13.49 23.85 -30.45
C TYR A 474 14.89 23.86 -29.86
N HIS A 475 15.06 24.70 -28.86
CA HIS A 475 16.31 24.88 -28.15
C HIS A 475 16.30 24.08 -26.85
N PHE A 476 17.25 23.16 -26.72
CA PHE A 476 17.42 22.38 -25.49
C PHE A 476 17.87 23.28 -24.33
N ARG A 477 17.13 23.28 -23.23
CA ARG A 477 17.46 24.03 -22.00
C ARG A 477 18.04 23.14 -20.93
N LYS A 478 17.39 22.00 -20.66
CA LYS A 478 17.78 21.13 -19.53
C LYS A 478 17.30 19.69 -19.71
N GLU A 479 18.07 18.76 -19.13
CA GLU A 479 17.66 17.38 -18.91
C GLU A 479 17.85 17.02 -17.44
N TYR A 480 16.86 16.35 -16.86
CA TYR A 480 16.92 15.77 -15.53
C TYR A 480 16.68 14.27 -15.61
N LEU A 481 17.64 13.45 -15.18
CA LEU A 481 17.43 12.01 -15.07
C LEU A 481 16.47 11.71 -13.90
N ILE A 482 15.37 11.02 -14.17
CA ILE A 482 14.33 10.72 -13.16
C ILE A 482 14.39 9.26 -12.70
N ASN A 483 14.70 8.34 -13.61
CA ASN A 483 14.82 6.93 -13.30
C ASN A 483 15.90 6.29 -14.18
N GLU A 484 17.00 5.88 -13.57
CA GLU A 484 18.13 5.24 -14.25
C GLU A 484 17.75 3.88 -14.85
N LYS A 485 17.00 3.04 -14.13
CA LYS A 485 16.62 1.69 -14.58
C LYS A 485 15.70 1.73 -15.80
N GLU A 486 14.73 2.64 -15.78
CA GLU A 486 13.78 2.84 -16.89
C GLU A 486 14.30 3.82 -17.95
N LYS A 487 15.50 4.40 -17.74
CA LYS A 487 16.09 5.45 -18.58
C LYS A 487 15.14 6.62 -18.85
N LYS A 488 14.28 6.96 -17.89
CA LYS A 488 13.32 8.07 -18.03
C LYS A 488 13.93 9.38 -17.56
N SER A 489 13.82 10.39 -18.39
CA SER A 489 14.30 11.75 -18.13
C SER A 489 13.19 12.76 -18.38
N LEU A 490 13.31 13.89 -17.70
CA LEU A 490 12.59 15.11 -18.04
C LEU A 490 13.44 15.97 -18.96
N PHE A 491 12.86 16.47 -20.04
CA PHE A 491 13.48 17.38 -20.98
C PHE A 491 12.75 18.72 -20.98
N ILE A 492 13.50 19.80 -20.95
CA ILE A 492 12.97 21.17 -21.05
C ILE A 492 13.53 21.78 -22.32
N LEU A 493 12.64 22.14 -23.23
CA LEU A 493 12.95 22.81 -24.48
C LEU A 493 12.22 24.14 -24.56
N GLN A 494 12.76 25.07 -25.33
CA GLN A 494 12.11 26.34 -25.63
C GLN A 494 12.03 26.54 -27.14
N MET A 495 10.86 26.92 -27.63
CA MET A 495 10.59 27.10 -29.05
C MET A 495 10.74 28.57 -29.43
N TYR A 496 11.48 28.86 -30.49
CA TYR A 496 11.52 30.19 -31.12
C TYR A 496 11.23 30.06 -32.62
N ARG A 497 10.37 30.92 -33.17
CA ARG A 497 9.93 30.86 -34.56
C ARG A 497 11.00 31.33 -35.54
N ASP A 498 11.74 32.38 -35.18
CA ASP A 498 12.72 33.03 -36.05
C ASP A 498 14.09 33.13 -35.36
N ARG A 499 14.96 32.15 -35.64
CA ARG A 499 16.41 32.25 -35.48
C ARG A 499 17.14 31.45 -36.55
#